data_AF-A0A941IN46-F1
#
_entry.id   AF-A0A941IN46-F1
#
_cell.length_a   1.000
_cell.length_b   1.000
_cell.length_c   1.000
_cell.angle_alpha   90.00
_cell.angle_beta   90.00
_cell.angle_gamma   90.00
#
_symmetry.space_group_name_H-M   'P 1'
#
loop_
_entity.id
_entity.type
_entity.pdbx_description
1 polymer ?
#
loop_
_entity_poly.entity_id
_entity_poly.type
_entity_poly.pdbx_seq_one_letter_code
_entity_poly.pdbx_strand_id
1 'polypeptide(L)'
;MTLGAVVRELRESQGLSQAELAAEICKRSGRDTVSKREVRRWEADDRKPGPYSLRYLAEALGVEVEDLRSVTRRGFVSAASLVVPSVIRSPKRGTRRVGLGEVEAIDQLTVTIRQLDNEFGGGHVYGIAAQALNMRVVPMLRSGSYTEPVGLKLKRSAARLGHLCGWTAYDQRDYRNSKAHFDTAFNLSDEVGDRAFAGEILAAASHQEIHRGNHLDAVSLSRQGQEIAQQSETPALLAETRILEANAWALLGNTRDCETALHEAEVAFDRAGESNTPSWLSYMDSAYMAARFAHCFRDLGQMERARGFAQTAAEMSDTFHRTQASNMVMLASTFVDSDPDHGCDLGLTVLDLVLGLQSGRVVEYVQDLDRRLTDAHPERSSVVEFSAQVRESLGV
;
A
#
# COMPACT_ATOMS: atom_id res chain seq x y z
N MET A 1 16.46 -11.01 14.25
CA MET A 1 17.76 -11.24 13.59
C MET A 1 17.53 -11.05 12.10
N THR A 2 18.34 -10.24 11.41
CA THR A 2 18.16 -9.98 9.97
C THR A 2 18.64 -11.17 9.14
N LEU A 3 18.27 -11.21 7.85
CA LEU A 3 18.73 -12.26 6.95
C LEU A 3 20.26 -12.26 6.87
N GLY A 4 20.88 -11.09 6.73
CA GLY A 4 22.34 -10.96 6.70
C GLY A 4 23.02 -11.47 7.96
N ALA A 5 22.44 -11.22 9.14
CA ALA A 5 22.96 -11.73 10.40
C ALA A 5 22.84 -13.27 10.50
N VAL A 6 21.72 -13.86 10.07
CA VAL A 6 21.54 -15.33 10.05
C VAL A 6 22.52 -15.98 9.08
N VAL A 7 22.70 -15.41 7.88
CA VAL A 7 23.66 -15.91 6.90
C VAL A 7 25.08 -15.88 7.46
N ARG A 8 25.46 -14.79 8.14
CA ARG A 8 26.78 -14.67 8.79
C ARG A 8 26.97 -15.71 9.88
N GLU A 9 25.99 -15.87 10.78
CA GLU A 9 26.06 -16.80 11.90
C GLU A 9 26.16 -18.25 11.42
N LEU A 10 25.33 -18.66 10.44
CA LEU A 10 25.38 -20.00 9.87
C LEU A 10 26.73 -20.25 9.16
N ARG A 11 27.22 -19.28 8.40
CA ARG A 11 28.54 -19.37 7.74
C ARG A 11 29.65 -19.57 8.77
N GLU A 12 29.68 -18.77 9.83
CA GLU A 12 30.71 -18.82 10.86
C GLU A 12 30.63 -20.10 11.69
N SER A 13 29.42 -20.60 11.96
CA SER A 13 29.22 -21.88 12.65
C SER A 13 29.79 -23.08 11.88
N GLN A 14 29.91 -22.97 10.55
CA GLN A 14 30.50 -23.97 9.67
C GLN A 14 32.00 -23.72 9.38
N GLY A 15 32.58 -22.66 9.97
CA GLY A 15 34.00 -22.31 9.77
C GLY A 15 34.32 -21.79 8.38
N LEU A 16 33.32 -21.40 7.58
CA LEU A 16 33.51 -20.93 6.21
C LEU A 16 33.87 -19.44 6.18
N SER A 17 34.80 -19.04 5.32
CA SER A 17 34.97 -17.64 4.93
C SER A 17 33.90 -17.21 3.91
N GLN A 18 33.70 -15.91 3.75
CA GLN A 18 32.77 -15.37 2.73
C GLN A 18 33.12 -15.83 1.29
N ALA A 19 34.41 -16.06 1.01
CA ALA A 19 34.86 -16.55 -0.29
C ALA A 19 34.55 -18.04 -0.48
N GLU A 20 34.68 -18.84 0.58
CA GLU A 20 34.36 -20.27 0.55
C GLU A 20 32.84 -20.50 0.45
N LEU A 21 32.02 -19.69 1.13
CA LEU A 21 30.57 -19.75 0.95
C LEU A 21 30.16 -19.39 -0.48
N ALA A 22 30.76 -18.36 -1.08
CA ALA A 22 30.53 -18.01 -2.48
C ALA A 22 30.90 -19.16 -3.42
N ALA A 23 32.06 -19.79 -3.21
CA ALA A 23 32.51 -20.94 -4.00
C ALA A 23 31.58 -22.14 -3.87
N GLU A 24 31.04 -22.43 -2.67
CA GLU A 24 30.10 -23.52 -2.44
C GLU A 24 28.75 -23.29 -3.14
N ILE A 25 28.28 -22.03 -3.18
CA ILE A 25 27.08 -21.64 -3.92
C ILE A 25 27.29 -21.79 -5.43
N CYS A 26 28.44 -21.34 -5.96
CA CYS A 26 28.78 -21.50 -7.38
C CYS A 26 28.90 -22.99 -7.77
N LYS A 27 29.51 -23.81 -6.90
CA LYS A 27 29.64 -25.25 -7.10
C LYS A 27 28.29 -25.96 -7.18
N ARG A 28 27.35 -25.60 -6.30
CA ARG A 28 26.00 -26.20 -6.26
C ARG A 28 25.09 -25.71 -7.39
N SER A 29 25.22 -24.45 -7.76
CA SER A 29 24.46 -23.86 -8.87
C SER A 29 25.03 -24.23 -10.25
N GLY A 30 26.25 -24.76 -10.32
CA GLY A 30 26.95 -25.08 -11.57
C GLY A 30 27.32 -23.85 -12.40
N ARG A 31 27.29 -22.65 -11.81
CA ARG A 31 27.57 -21.37 -12.48
C ARG A 31 28.40 -20.45 -11.57
N ASP A 32 29.30 -19.67 -12.16
CA ASP A 32 30.12 -18.71 -11.41
C ASP A 32 29.39 -17.36 -11.22
N THR A 33 28.27 -17.40 -10.50
CA THR A 33 27.33 -16.26 -10.39
C THR A 33 27.43 -15.49 -9.08
N VAL A 34 28.18 -15.98 -8.09
CA VAL A 34 28.24 -15.38 -6.75
C VAL A 34 29.68 -15.20 -6.31
N SER A 35 30.03 -13.95 -5.98
CA SER A 35 31.35 -13.55 -5.52
C SER A 35 31.39 -13.36 -3.99
N LYS A 36 32.60 -13.38 -3.40
CA LYS A 36 32.83 -12.95 -2.01
C LYS A 36 32.18 -11.60 -1.70
N ARG A 37 32.21 -10.66 -2.66
CA ARG A 37 31.62 -9.32 -2.52
C ARG A 37 30.10 -9.38 -2.37
N GLU A 38 29.43 -10.28 -3.09
CA GLU A 38 27.98 -10.47 -2.98
C GLU A 38 27.59 -11.08 -1.65
N VAL A 39 28.32 -12.11 -1.20
CA VAL A 39 28.11 -12.68 0.15
C VAL A 39 28.27 -11.61 1.24
N ARG A 40 29.30 -10.77 1.14
CA ARG A 40 29.48 -9.63 2.06
C ARG A 40 28.28 -8.67 2.04
N ARG A 41 27.75 -8.35 0.85
CA ARG A 41 26.58 -7.46 0.72
C ARG A 41 25.32 -8.09 1.29
N TRP A 42 25.15 -9.41 1.18
CA TRP A 42 24.05 -10.14 1.80
C TRP A 42 24.16 -10.11 3.33
N GLU A 43 25.34 -10.37 3.87
CA GLU A 43 25.58 -10.33 5.33
C GLU A 43 25.44 -8.93 5.93
N ALA A 44 25.62 -7.88 5.13
CA ALA A 44 25.41 -6.49 5.54
C ALA A 44 23.96 -6.03 5.37
N ASP A 45 23.07 -6.88 4.82
CA ASP A 45 21.71 -6.54 4.38
C ASP A 45 21.65 -5.41 3.31
N ASP A 46 22.78 -5.03 2.69
CA ASP A 46 22.88 -4.05 1.59
C ASP A 46 22.22 -4.53 0.29
N ARG A 47 22.01 -5.84 0.17
CA ARG A 47 21.32 -6.48 -0.96
C ARG A 47 20.78 -7.81 -0.47
N LYS A 48 19.54 -8.16 -0.85
CA LYS A 48 19.00 -9.49 -0.58
C LYS A 48 19.41 -10.47 -1.69
N PRO A 49 19.76 -11.73 -1.37
CA PRO A 49 19.92 -12.76 -2.39
C PRO A 49 18.60 -12.95 -3.15
N GLY A 50 18.66 -12.97 -4.49
CA GLY A 50 17.47 -13.27 -5.31
C GLY A 50 17.04 -14.73 -5.16
N PRO A 51 15.82 -15.12 -5.60
CA PRO A 51 15.27 -16.46 -5.38
C PRO A 51 16.17 -17.60 -5.86
N TYR A 52 16.84 -17.40 -7.01
CA TYR A 52 17.83 -18.33 -7.54
C TYR A 52 19.00 -18.55 -6.56
N SER A 53 19.69 -17.47 -6.17
CA SER A 53 20.84 -17.54 -5.27
C SER A 53 20.43 -17.97 -3.85
N LEU A 54 19.22 -17.63 -3.41
CA LEU A 54 18.69 -17.95 -2.08
C LEU A 54 18.52 -19.46 -1.88
N ARG A 55 18.08 -20.18 -2.93
CA ARG A 55 18.01 -21.65 -2.91
C ARG A 55 19.38 -22.27 -2.65
N TYR A 56 20.38 -21.91 -3.46
CA TYR A 56 21.72 -22.48 -3.34
C TYR A 56 22.48 -22.01 -2.10
N LEU A 57 22.17 -20.81 -1.61
CA LEU A 57 22.62 -20.32 -0.31
C LEU A 57 22.08 -21.18 0.83
N ALA A 58 20.79 -21.54 0.80
CA ALA A 58 20.18 -22.42 1.80
C ALA A 58 20.83 -23.81 1.77
N GLU A 59 20.99 -24.38 0.57
CA GLU A 59 21.66 -25.67 0.38
C GLU A 59 23.13 -25.65 0.85
N ALA A 60 23.86 -24.58 0.57
CA ALA A 60 25.26 -24.40 0.99
C ALA A 60 25.39 -24.25 2.51
N LEU A 61 24.40 -23.63 3.16
CA LEU A 61 24.34 -23.46 4.62
C LEU A 61 23.63 -24.62 5.32
N GLY A 62 23.16 -25.65 4.61
CA GLY A 62 22.52 -26.82 5.19
C GLY A 62 21.20 -26.52 5.91
N VAL A 63 20.46 -25.51 5.44
CA VAL A 63 19.15 -25.12 5.98
C VAL A 63 18.08 -25.20 4.89
N GLU A 64 16.81 -25.32 5.28
CA GLU A 64 15.71 -25.28 4.32
C GLU A 64 15.57 -23.87 3.72
N VAL A 65 15.29 -23.79 2.41
CA VAL A 65 15.08 -22.50 1.75
C VAL A 65 13.94 -21.71 2.37
N GLU A 66 12.92 -22.41 2.87
CA GLU A 66 11.80 -21.83 3.58
C GLU A 66 12.20 -21.21 4.92
N ASP A 67 13.26 -21.69 5.59
CA ASP A 67 13.75 -21.06 6.82
C ASP A 67 14.40 -19.71 6.52
N LEU A 68 15.23 -19.61 5.47
CA LEU A 68 15.81 -18.33 5.05
C LEU A 68 14.75 -17.39 4.47
N ARG A 69 13.78 -17.90 3.71
CA ARG A 69 12.60 -17.13 3.26
C ARG A 69 11.78 -16.67 4.46
N SER A 70 11.62 -17.50 5.49
CA SER A 70 10.91 -17.13 6.71
C SER A 70 11.65 -16.03 7.45
N VAL A 71 12.99 -15.99 7.45
CA VAL A 71 13.78 -14.88 8.02
C VAL A 71 13.65 -13.61 7.17
N THR A 72 13.59 -13.76 5.85
CA THR A 72 13.31 -12.66 4.91
C THR A 72 11.92 -12.08 5.14
N ARG A 73 10.93 -12.93 5.44
CA ARG A 73 9.56 -12.60 5.85
C ARG A 73 9.48 -12.10 7.31
N ARG A 74 10.28 -12.65 8.24
CA ARG A 74 10.34 -12.34 9.69
C ARG A 74 11.28 -11.19 10.04
N GLY A 75 11.97 -10.59 9.06
CA GLY A 75 12.54 -9.24 9.19
C GLY A 75 11.49 -8.23 9.73
N PHE A 76 10.21 -8.57 9.58
CA PHE A 76 9.03 -7.98 10.22
C PHE A 76 9.07 -7.79 11.73
N VAL A 77 9.83 -8.59 12.50
CA VAL A 77 9.71 -8.50 13.98
C VAL A 77 10.51 -7.32 14.56
N SER A 78 11.39 -6.65 13.81
CA SER A 78 12.25 -5.59 14.38
C SER A 78 11.74 -4.16 14.25
N ALA A 79 10.63 -3.88 13.56
CA ALA A 79 9.96 -2.56 13.65
C ALA A 79 8.66 -2.65 14.46
N ALA A 80 7.91 -3.75 14.33
CA ALA A 80 6.71 -4.00 15.13
C ALA A 80 7.00 -4.33 16.61
N SER A 81 8.21 -4.80 16.95
CA SER A 81 8.61 -5.03 18.35
C SER A 81 9.42 -3.89 18.98
N LEU A 82 9.76 -2.83 18.23
CA LEU A 82 10.53 -1.69 18.75
C LEU A 82 9.76 -0.35 18.80
N VAL A 83 8.47 -0.35 18.45
CA VAL A 83 7.52 0.72 18.85
C VAL A 83 6.29 0.12 19.54
N VAL A 84 6.53 -0.77 20.50
CA VAL A 84 5.70 -0.79 21.71
C VAL A 84 6.63 -0.29 22.81
N PRO A 85 6.66 1.03 23.12
CA PRO A 85 7.12 1.40 24.45
C PRO A 85 6.32 0.54 25.41
N SER A 86 7.00 -0.01 26.41
CA SER A 86 6.44 -0.71 27.56
C SER A 86 5.13 -0.08 28.09
N VAL A 87 4.01 -0.43 27.46
CA VAL A 87 2.64 -0.08 27.87
C VAL A 87 1.77 -1.34 27.83
N ILE A 88 2.38 -2.52 27.96
CA ILE A 88 1.68 -3.72 28.43
C ILE A 88 1.51 -3.58 29.95
N ARG A 89 0.67 -2.63 30.35
CA ARG A 89 0.00 -2.67 31.65
C ARG A 89 -1.44 -3.02 31.34
N SER A 90 -1.82 -4.26 31.64
CA SER A 90 -3.22 -4.66 31.75
C SER A 90 -3.95 -3.64 32.63
N PRO A 91 -5.15 -3.16 32.26
CA PRO A 91 -5.81 -2.10 33.03
C PRO A 91 -6.15 -2.62 34.43
N LYS A 92 -5.67 -1.90 35.46
CA LYS A 92 -6.26 -2.02 36.81
C LYS A 92 -7.70 -1.49 36.71
N ARG A 93 -8.68 -2.22 37.28
CA ARG A 93 -10.07 -1.76 37.40
C ARG A 93 -10.11 -0.41 38.13
N GLY A 94 -10.50 0.64 37.42
CA GLY A 94 -10.63 2.03 37.88
C GLY A 94 -10.86 2.96 36.68
N THR A 95 -11.49 4.11 36.89
CA THR A 95 -11.70 5.11 35.81
C THR A 95 -10.34 5.58 35.28
N ARG A 96 -10.04 5.22 34.03
CA ARG A 96 -8.78 5.59 33.37
C ARG A 96 -8.79 7.09 33.11
N ARG A 97 -7.94 7.86 33.80
CA ARG A 97 -7.68 9.26 33.44
C ARG A 97 -6.93 9.26 32.11
N VAL A 98 -7.49 9.92 31.10
CA VAL A 98 -6.90 10.04 29.76
C VAL A 98 -6.36 11.46 29.61
N GLY A 99 -5.07 11.58 29.27
CA GLY A 99 -4.38 12.84 29.05
C GLY A 99 -3.82 12.96 27.64
N LEU A 100 -3.02 14.00 27.41
CA LEU A 100 -2.39 14.26 26.11
C LEU A 100 -1.39 13.16 25.71
N GLY A 101 -0.73 12.52 26.66
CA GLY A 101 0.21 11.43 26.36
C GLY A 101 -0.47 10.22 25.72
N GLU A 102 -1.71 9.89 26.10
CA GLU A 102 -2.48 8.84 25.43
C GLU A 102 -2.84 9.22 23.99
N VAL A 103 -3.20 10.49 23.76
CA VAL A 103 -3.53 11.02 22.42
C VAL A 103 -2.30 10.95 21.51
N GLU A 104 -1.15 11.46 21.97
CA GLU A 104 0.12 11.42 21.22
C GLU A 104 0.54 9.98 20.90
N ALA A 105 0.34 9.05 21.84
CA ALA A 105 0.62 7.64 21.59
C ALA A 105 -0.28 7.02 20.50
N ILE A 106 -1.54 7.44 20.39
CA ILE A 106 -2.45 6.99 19.32
C ILE A 106 -2.03 7.58 17.98
N ASP A 107 -1.69 8.87 17.94
CA ASP A 107 -1.23 9.53 16.72
C ASP A 107 0.05 8.88 16.19
N GLN A 108 1.04 8.66 17.06
CA GLN A 108 2.30 8.02 16.67
C GLN A 108 2.09 6.58 16.20
N LEU A 109 1.23 5.82 16.89
CA LEU A 109 0.87 4.47 16.47
C LEU A 109 0.22 4.47 15.08
N THR A 110 -0.67 5.43 14.82
CA THR A 110 -1.35 5.57 13.52
C THR A 110 -0.35 5.83 12.40
N VAL A 111 0.62 6.73 12.62
CA VAL A 111 1.71 7.01 11.66
C VAL A 111 2.55 5.76 11.41
N THR A 112 2.96 5.05 12.46
CA THR A 112 3.78 3.84 12.32
C THR A 112 3.04 2.73 11.57
N ILE A 113 1.77 2.49 11.87
CA ILE A 113 0.96 1.48 11.17
C ILE A 113 0.78 1.88 9.69
N ARG A 114 0.59 3.18 9.38
CA ARG A 114 0.50 3.66 7.99
C ARG A 114 1.79 3.43 7.20
N GLN A 115 2.95 3.62 7.81
CA GLN A 115 4.23 3.33 7.17
C GLN A 115 4.35 1.85 6.81
N LEU A 116 3.96 0.96 7.75
CA LEU A 116 3.95 -0.48 7.52
C LEU A 116 2.92 -0.89 6.45
N ASP A 117 1.73 -0.28 6.42
CA ASP A 117 0.71 -0.46 5.38
C ASP A 117 1.28 -0.14 3.99
N ASN A 118 1.97 0.99 3.84
CA ASN A 118 2.56 1.39 2.57
C ASN A 118 3.72 0.49 2.13
N GLU A 119 4.50 -0.04 3.07
CA GLU A 119 5.65 -0.90 2.77
C GLU A 119 5.26 -2.35 2.46
N PHE A 120 4.26 -2.90 3.17
CA PHE A 120 3.96 -4.34 3.17
C PHE A 120 2.53 -4.71 2.78
N GLY A 121 1.64 -3.72 2.62
CA GLY A 121 0.21 -3.91 2.36
C GLY A 121 -0.64 -4.04 3.63
N GLY A 122 -1.94 -3.81 3.46
CA GLY A 122 -2.89 -3.68 4.57
C GLY A 122 -3.16 -4.98 5.33
N GLY A 123 -2.92 -6.14 4.70
CA GLY A 123 -3.11 -7.45 5.32
C GLY A 123 -2.27 -7.68 6.57
N HIS A 124 -1.03 -7.20 6.57
CA HIS A 124 -0.12 -7.37 7.70
C HIS A 124 -0.49 -6.52 8.92
N VAL A 125 -1.27 -5.45 8.72
CA VAL A 125 -1.44 -4.40 9.72
C VAL A 125 -2.88 -4.23 10.21
N TYR A 126 -3.88 -4.71 9.48
CA TYR A 126 -5.29 -4.55 9.86
C TYR A 126 -5.58 -5.08 11.26
N GLY A 127 -5.12 -6.29 11.60
CA GLY A 127 -5.34 -6.88 12.92
C GLY A 127 -4.74 -6.03 14.06
N ILE A 128 -3.56 -5.45 13.83
CA ILE A 128 -2.88 -4.57 14.80
C ILE A 128 -3.66 -3.26 14.96
N ALA A 129 -4.08 -2.65 13.85
CA ALA A 129 -4.85 -1.40 13.85
C ALA A 129 -6.21 -1.58 14.54
N ALA A 130 -6.95 -2.62 14.15
CA ALA A 130 -8.26 -2.95 14.73
C ALA A 130 -8.16 -3.28 16.22
N GLN A 131 -7.12 -4.03 16.64
CA GLN A 131 -6.88 -4.30 18.06
C GLN A 131 -6.56 -3.02 18.83
N ALA A 132 -5.70 -2.15 18.30
CA ALA A 132 -5.38 -0.86 18.91
C ALA A 132 -6.64 0.01 19.09
N LEU A 133 -7.47 0.11 18.06
CA LEU A 133 -8.73 0.83 18.10
C LEU A 133 -9.68 0.25 19.16
N ASN A 134 -9.95 -1.06 19.09
CA ASN A 134 -10.98 -1.71 19.92
C ASN A 134 -10.56 -1.91 21.38
N MET A 135 -9.29 -2.25 21.64
CA MET A 135 -8.82 -2.58 22.98
C MET A 135 -8.23 -1.39 23.73
N ARG A 136 -7.80 -0.33 23.03
CA ARG A 136 -7.20 0.86 23.65
C ARG A 136 -8.08 2.09 23.50
N VAL A 137 -8.43 2.47 22.28
CA VAL A 137 -9.06 3.76 22.00
C VAL A 137 -10.55 3.77 22.36
N VAL A 138 -11.30 2.74 21.98
CA VAL A 138 -12.74 2.65 22.28
C VAL A 138 -13.02 2.69 23.80
N PRO A 139 -12.29 1.96 24.67
CA PRO A 139 -12.46 2.09 26.12
C PRO A 139 -12.14 3.49 26.64
N MET A 140 -11.13 4.18 26.08
CA MET A 140 -10.82 5.57 26.45
C MET A 140 -11.98 6.49 26.11
N LEU A 141 -12.58 6.38 24.92
CA LEU A 141 -13.72 7.18 24.49
C LEU A 141 -14.99 6.91 25.31
N ARG A 142 -15.28 5.64 25.63
CA ARG A 142 -16.55 5.25 26.27
C ARG A 142 -16.54 5.37 27.79
N SER A 143 -15.38 5.13 28.42
CA SER A 143 -15.29 4.96 29.87
C SER A 143 -14.09 5.69 30.51
N GLY A 144 -13.32 6.42 29.70
CA GLY A 144 -12.24 7.26 30.19
C GLY A 144 -12.77 8.54 30.84
N SER A 145 -11.95 9.10 31.73
CA SER A 145 -12.16 10.44 32.28
C SER A 145 -11.13 11.39 31.67
N TYR A 146 -11.60 12.40 30.94
CA TYR A 146 -10.78 13.42 30.28
C TYR A 146 -11.46 14.78 30.35
N THR A 147 -10.65 15.84 30.23
CA THR A 147 -11.19 17.20 30.02
C THR A 147 -11.73 17.32 28.60
N GLU A 148 -12.64 18.27 28.37
CA GLU A 148 -13.21 18.53 27.05
C GLU A 148 -12.13 18.75 25.95
N PRO A 149 -11.09 19.58 26.15
CA PRO A 149 -10.03 19.74 25.15
C PRO A 149 -9.28 18.44 24.82
N VAL A 150 -9.06 17.57 25.81
CA VAL A 150 -8.43 16.26 25.60
C VAL A 150 -9.38 15.33 24.86
N GLY A 151 -10.68 15.34 25.19
CA GLY A 151 -11.71 14.55 24.51
C GLY A 151 -11.81 14.87 23.02
N LEU A 152 -11.75 16.15 22.64
CA LEU A 152 -11.75 16.56 21.22
C LEU A 152 -10.52 16.02 20.47
N LYS A 153 -9.33 16.12 21.07
CA LYS A 153 -8.10 15.57 20.48
C LYS A 153 -8.16 14.04 20.37
N LEU A 154 -8.64 13.36 21.42
CA LEU A 154 -8.80 11.91 21.43
C LEU A 154 -9.73 11.43 20.32
N LYS A 155 -10.86 12.12 20.09
CA LYS A 155 -11.79 11.82 19.00
C LYS A 155 -11.15 12.02 17.63
N ARG A 156 -10.36 13.09 17.42
CA ARG A 156 -9.59 13.28 16.17
C ARG A 156 -8.59 12.15 15.93
N SER A 157 -7.81 11.77 16.94
CA SER A 157 -6.87 10.64 16.83
C SER A 157 -7.60 9.31 16.59
N ALA A 158 -8.76 9.11 17.22
CA ALA A 158 -9.61 7.95 16.99
C ALA A 158 -10.18 7.90 15.57
N ALA A 159 -10.61 9.05 15.01
CA ALA A 159 -11.06 9.15 13.64
C ALA A 159 -9.94 8.79 12.66
N ARG A 160 -8.71 9.27 12.88
CA ARG A 160 -7.53 8.93 12.07
C ARG A 160 -7.17 7.45 12.11
N LEU A 161 -7.18 6.84 13.30
CA LEU A 161 -6.96 5.40 13.43
C LEU A 161 -8.10 4.59 12.81
N GLY A 162 -9.35 5.04 12.97
CA GLY A 162 -10.51 4.45 12.31
C GLY A 162 -10.40 4.50 10.79
N HIS A 163 -10.00 5.64 10.23
CA HIS A 163 -9.73 5.81 8.80
C HIS A 163 -8.65 4.83 8.30
N LEU A 164 -7.56 4.66 9.05
CA LEU A 164 -6.52 3.65 8.76
C LEU A 164 -7.05 2.21 8.83
N CYS A 165 -7.90 1.88 9.81
CA CYS A 165 -8.59 0.58 9.85
C CYS A 165 -9.47 0.38 8.62
N GLY A 166 -10.15 1.44 8.15
CA GLY A 166 -10.95 1.43 6.94
C GLY A 166 -10.12 1.08 5.70
N TRP A 167 -8.99 1.78 5.51
CA TRP A 167 -8.06 1.51 4.41
C TRP A 167 -7.47 0.10 4.43
N THR A 168 -7.06 -0.39 5.60
CA THR A 168 -6.40 -1.71 5.74
C THR A 168 -7.38 -2.87 5.62
N ALA A 169 -8.65 -2.68 6.01
CA ALA A 169 -9.74 -3.62 5.69
C ALA A 169 -10.05 -3.61 4.19
N TYR A 170 -10.13 -2.42 3.59
CA TYR A 170 -10.38 -2.25 2.17
C TYR A 170 -9.27 -2.88 1.30
N ASP A 171 -8.00 -2.73 1.67
CA ASP A 171 -6.86 -3.34 0.98
C ASP A 171 -6.94 -4.87 0.96
N GLN A 172 -7.66 -5.48 1.91
CA GLN A 172 -7.96 -6.91 1.99
C GLN A 172 -9.33 -7.28 1.43
N ARG A 173 -10.05 -6.33 0.82
CA ARG A 173 -11.40 -6.52 0.26
C ARG A 173 -12.48 -6.85 1.31
N ASP A 174 -12.22 -6.56 2.58
CA ASP A 174 -13.23 -6.62 3.63
C ASP A 174 -14.04 -5.31 3.64
N TYR A 175 -14.86 -5.14 2.58
CA TYR A 175 -15.65 -3.93 2.37
C TYR A 175 -16.67 -3.66 3.49
N ARG A 176 -17.13 -4.72 4.18
CA ARG A 176 -18.06 -4.60 5.31
C ARG A 176 -17.38 -3.89 6.48
N ASN A 177 -16.22 -4.39 6.91
CA ASN A 177 -15.50 -3.76 8.02
C ASN A 177 -14.91 -2.42 7.60
N SER A 178 -14.45 -2.29 6.36
CA SER A 178 -13.97 -1.00 5.85
C SER A 178 -15.03 0.09 5.93
N LYS A 179 -16.25 -0.18 5.41
CA LYS A 179 -17.37 0.75 5.52
C LYS A 179 -17.69 1.11 6.97
N ALA A 180 -17.76 0.12 7.87
CA ALA A 180 -18.05 0.39 9.27
C ALA A 180 -17.00 1.30 9.94
N HIS A 181 -15.73 1.11 9.58
CA HIS A 181 -14.63 1.96 10.04
C HIS A 181 -14.69 3.38 9.46
N PHE A 182 -14.96 3.53 8.17
CA PHE A 182 -15.14 4.84 7.54
C PHE A 182 -16.34 5.59 8.12
N ASP A 183 -17.50 4.95 8.28
CA ASP A 183 -18.69 5.56 8.88
C ASP A 183 -18.40 6.04 10.32
N THR A 184 -17.69 5.23 11.12
CA THR A 184 -17.30 5.61 12.48
C THR A 184 -16.32 6.79 12.50
N ALA A 185 -15.31 6.75 11.61
CA ALA A 185 -14.33 7.83 11.51
C ALA A 185 -14.98 9.14 11.06
N PHE A 186 -15.91 9.08 10.09
CA PHE A 186 -16.63 10.24 9.58
C PHE A 186 -17.44 10.90 10.69
N ASN A 187 -18.22 10.12 11.43
CA ASN A 187 -19.02 10.61 12.55
C ASN A 187 -18.16 11.26 13.64
N LEU A 188 -16.99 10.68 13.95
CA LEU A 188 -16.06 11.28 14.92
C LEU A 188 -15.45 12.59 14.43
N SER A 189 -15.09 12.68 13.15
CA SER A 189 -14.58 13.91 12.54
C SER A 189 -15.63 15.02 12.49
N ASP A 190 -16.86 14.67 12.11
CA ASP A 190 -17.98 15.61 12.08
C ASP A 190 -18.29 16.15 13.48
N GLU A 191 -18.35 15.27 14.49
CA GLU A 191 -18.61 15.64 15.89
C GLU A 191 -17.60 16.65 16.45
N VAL A 192 -16.33 16.57 16.03
CA VAL A 192 -15.26 17.49 16.47
C VAL A 192 -14.98 18.63 15.50
N GLY A 193 -15.79 18.77 14.45
CA GLY A 193 -15.68 19.81 13.44
C GLY A 193 -14.41 19.73 12.59
N ASP A 194 -13.77 18.56 12.47
CA ASP A 194 -12.61 18.34 11.60
C ASP A 194 -13.07 18.10 10.16
N ARG A 195 -13.59 19.17 9.54
CA ARG A 195 -14.23 19.13 8.21
C ARG A 195 -13.30 18.55 7.15
N ALA A 196 -12.07 19.06 7.04
CA ALA A 196 -11.12 18.58 6.04
C ALA A 196 -10.90 17.06 6.14
N PHE A 197 -10.76 16.53 7.36
CA PHE A 197 -10.59 15.09 7.55
C PHE A 197 -11.89 14.29 7.32
N ALA A 198 -13.07 14.89 7.53
CA ALA A 198 -14.33 14.26 7.13
C ALA A 198 -14.42 14.11 5.60
N GLY A 199 -13.97 15.13 4.84
CA GLY A 199 -13.91 15.07 3.39
C GLY A 199 -12.89 14.05 2.86
N GLU A 200 -11.75 13.91 3.53
CA GLU A 200 -10.77 12.82 3.29
C GLU A 200 -11.41 11.43 3.42
N ILE A 201 -12.24 11.22 4.45
CA ILE A 201 -12.92 9.94 4.64
C ILE A 201 -13.95 9.67 3.52
N LEU A 202 -14.60 10.71 3.00
CA LEU A 202 -15.47 10.59 1.81
C LEU A 202 -14.67 10.27 0.55
N ALA A 203 -13.47 10.85 0.38
CA ALA A 203 -12.57 10.52 -0.71
C ALA A 203 -12.15 9.04 -0.63
N ALA A 204 -11.75 8.55 0.55
CA ALA A 204 -11.45 7.14 0.77
C ALA A 204 -12.63 6.21 0.47
N ALA A 205 -13.84 6.58 0.90
CA ALA A 205 -15.06 5.84 0.59
C ALA A 205 -15.38 5.82 -0.91
N SER A 206 -15.23 6.96 -1.61
CA SER A 206 -15.37 7.04 -3.06
C SER A 206 -14.40 6.10 -3.77
N HIS A 207 -13.13 6.11 -3.34
CA HIS A 207 -12.12 5.22 -3.89
C HIS A 207 -12.46 3.73 -3.70
N GLN A 208 -13.06 3.36 -2.57
CA GLN A 208 -13.60 2.00 -2.37
C GLN A 208 -14.72 1.68 -3.36
N GLU A 209 -15.69 2.57 -3.54
CA GLU A 209 -16.84 2.33 -4.43
C GLU A 209 -16.42 2.22 -5.90
N ILE A 210 -15.35 2.90 -6.31
CA ILE A 210 -14.69 2.68 -7.62
C ILE A 210 -14.30 1.21 -7.79
N HIS A 211 -13.61 0.63 -6.81
CA HIS A 211 -13.13 -0.77 -6.89
C HIS A 211 -14.26 -1.78 -6.73
N ARG A 212 -15.35 -1.43 -6.05
CA ARG A 212 -16.54 -2.29 -5.92
C ARG A 212 -17.43 -2.31 -7.17
N GLY A 213 -17.19 -1.42 -8.13
CA GLY A 213 -18.05 -1.29 -9.32
C GLY A 213 -19.23 -0.31 -9.15
N ASN A 214 -19.35 0.36 -8.00
CA ASN A 214 -20.46 1.27 -7.70
C ASN A 214 -20.12 2.71 -8.12
N HIS A 215 -19.87 2.92 -9.41
CA HIS A 215 -19.26 4.15 -9.90
C HIS A 215 -20.11 5.41 -9.70
N LEU A 216 -21.45 5.31 -9.73
CA LEU A 216 -22.32 6.45 -9.44
C LEU A 216 -22.26 6.86 -7.95
N ASP A 217 -22.13 5.90 -7.04
CA ASP A 217 -21.95 6.17 -5.62
C ASP A 217 -20.58 6.84 -5.39
N ALA A 218 -19.53 6.40 -6.10
CA ALA A 218 -18.23 7.05 -6.07
C ALA A 218 -18.32 8.52 -6.52
N VAL A 219 -19.02 8.83 -7.62
CA VAL A 219 -19.27 10.22 -8.04
C VAL A 219 -19.97 11.02 -6.94
N SER A 220 -21.00 10.45 -6.31
CA SER A 220 -21.75 11.12 -5.24
C SER A 220 -20.88 11.42 -4.02
N LEU A 221 -20.06 10.44 -3.58
CA LEU A 221 -19.15 10.61 -2.45
C LEU A 221 -18.05 11.64 -2.75
N SER A 222 -17.48 11.61 -3.96
CA SER A 222 -16.50 12.58 -4.41
C SER A 222 -17.06 14.01 -4.36
N ARG A 223 -18.28 14.24 -4.86
CA ARG A 223 -18.90 15.57 -4.86
C ARG A 223 -19.17 16.10 -3.45
N GLN A 224 -19.63 15.25 -2.53
CA GLN A 224 -19.74 15.62 -1.12
C GLN A 224 -18.38 16.01 -0.53
N GLY A 225 -17.32 15.25 -0.87
CA GLY A 225 -15.95 15.60 -0.50
C GLY A 225 -15.49 16.95 -1.07
N GLN A 226 -15.87 17.28 -2.30
CA GLN A 226 -15.56 18.58 -2.94
C GLN A 226 -16.23 19.75 -2.22
N GLU A 227 -17.50 19.61 -1.82
CA GLU A 227 -18.21 20.63 -1.04
C GLU A 227 -17.50 20.88 0.30
N ILE A 228 -17.09 19.82 0.99
CA ILE A 228 -16.32 19.92 2.23
C ILE A 228 -14.96 20.58 1.99
N ALA A 229 -14.23 20.16 0.96
CA ALA A 229 -12.91 20.69 0.63
C ALA A 229 -12.93 22.20 0.33
N GLN A 230 -14.00 22.68 -0.32
CA GLN A 230 -14.23 24.10 -0.55
C GLN A 230 -14.52 24.84 0.76
N GLN A 231 -15.40 24.30 1.60
CA GLN A 231 -15.75 24.91 2.90
C GLN A 231 -14.58 24.94 3.89
N SER A 232 -13.68 23.96 3.82
CA SER A 232 -12.48 23.87 4.66
C SER A 232 -11.25 24.51 4.03
N GLU A 233 -11.39 25.15 2.86
CA GLU A 233 -10.30 25.79 2.11
C GLU A 233 -9.08 24.87 1.96
N THR A 234 -9.30 23.63 1.53
CA THR A 234 -8.26 22.58 1.41
C THR A 234 -8.09 22.17 -0.07
N PRO A 235 -7.27 22.89 -0.87
CA PRO A 235 -7.16 22.65 -2.31
C PRO A 235 -6.63 21.26 -2.67
N ALA A 236 -5.71 20.69 -1.87
CA ALA A 236 -5.20 19.33 -2.08
C ALA A 236 -6.33 18.27 -1.98
N LEU A 237 -7.26 18.44 -1.05
CA LEU A 237 -8.42 17.55 -0.91
C LEU A 237 -9.41 17.76 -2.06
N LEU A 238 -9.56 19.00 -2.53
CA LEU A 238 -10.36 19.28 -3.73
C LEU A 238 -9.76 18.59 -4.97
N ALA A 239 -8.43 18.60 -5.11
CA ALA A 239 -7.74 17.91 -6.21
C ALA A 239 -7.99 16.39 -6.16
N GLU A 240 -7.82 15.78 -4.99
CA GLU A 240 -8.07 14.34 -4.82
C GLU A 240 -9.51 13.96 -5.15
N THR A 241 -10.48 14.65 -4.57
CA THR A 241 -11.90 14.34 -4.78
C THR A 241 -12.32 14.53 -6.24
N ARG A 242 -11.72 15.48 -6.97
CA ARG A 242 -11.92 15.65 -8.42
C ARG A 242 -11.31 14.51 -9.23
N ILE A 243 -10.13 14.04 -8.86
CA ILE A 243 -9.51 12.84 -9.46
C ILE A 243 -10.36 11.59 -9.26
N LEU A 244 -10.96 11.42 -8.08
CA LEU A 244 -11.82 10.28 -7.80
C LEU A 244 -13.11 10.36 -8.63
N GLU A 245 -13.72 11.54 -8.75
CA GLU A 245 -14.83 11.78 -9.68
C GLU A 245 -14.45 11.45 -11.13
N ALA A 246 -13.29 11.93 -11.60
CA ALA A 246 -12.80 11.67 -12.95
C ALA A 246 -12.67 10.17 -13.24
N ASN A 247 -12.08 9.40 -12.32
CA ASN A 247 -11.91 7.97 -12.50
C ASN A 247 -13.25 7.23 -12.53
N ALA A 248 -14.22 7.63 -11.71
CA ALA A 248 -15.55 7.07 -11.76
C ALA A 248 -16.24 7.36 -13.10
N TRP A 249 -16.07 8.57 -13.65
CA TRP A 249 -16.58 8.91 -14.99
C TRP A 249 -15.89 8.13 -16.11
N ALA A 250 -14.58 7.92 -16.01
CA ALA A 250 -13.84 7.10 -16.96
C ALA A 250 -14.40 5.67 -17.03
N LEU A 251 -14.65 5.04 -15.88
CA LEU A 251 -15.24 3.70 -15.78
C LEU A 251 -16.69 3.63 -16.30
N LEU A 252 -17.40 4.75 -16.26
CA LEU A 252 -18.74 4.89 -16.88
C LEU A 252 -18.67 5.21 -18.38
N GLY A 253 -17.48 5.33 -18.97
CA GLY A 253 -17.28 5.69 -20.38
C GLY A 253 -17.61 7.15 -20.72
N ASN A 254 -17.73 8.02 -19.70
CA ASN A 254 -18.06 9.43 -19.89
C ASN A 254 -16.78 10.28 -20.02
N THR A 255 -16.24 10.32 -21.25
CA THR A 255 -15.00 11.05 -21.57
C THR A 255 -15.07 12.52 -21.16
N ARG A 256 -16.19 13.21 -21.44
CA ARG A 256 -16.31 14.65 -21.22
C ARG A 256 -16.24 15.01 -19.74
N ASP A 257 -17.02 14.32 -18.91
CA ASP A 257 -17.04 14.60 -17.48
C ASP A 257 -15.75 14.14 -16.80
N CYS A 258 -15.14 13.05 -17.28
CA CYS A 258 -13.80 12.63 -16.86
C CYS A 258 -12.76 13.73 -17.11
N GLU A 259 -12.62 14.21 -18.36
CA GLU A 259 -11.61 15.19 -18.72
C GLU A 259 -11.83 16.55 -18.02
N THR A 260 -13.09 16.93 -17.82
CA THR A 260 -13.45 18.13 -17.06
C THR A 260 -12.96 18.00 -15.61
N ALA A 261 -13.25 16.88 -14.96
CA ALA A 261 -12.84 16.65 -13.58
C ALA A 261 -11.31 16.50 -13.43
N LEU A 262 -10.60 15.91 -14.42
CA LEU A 262 -9.14 15.86 -14.43
C LEU A 262 -8.53 17.27 -14.50
N HIS A 263 -9.04 18.13 -15.38
CA HIS A 263 -8.57 19.51 -15.49
C HIS A 263 -8.81 20.30 -14.19
N GLU A 264 -9.99 20.15 -13.58
CA GLU A 264 -10.29 20.79 -12.30
C GLU A 264 -9.40 20.27 -11.16
N ALA A 265 -9.01 18.99 -11.20
CA ALA A 265 -8.07 18.41 -10.26
C ALA A 265 -6.67 19.02 -10.40
N GLU A 266 -6.14 19.17 -11.62
CA GLU A 266 -4.86 19.86 -11.88
C GLU A 266 -4.87 21.29 -11.35
N VAL A 267 -5.91 22.06 -11.67
CA VAL A 267 -6.03 23.44 -11.20
C VAL A 267 -6.07 23.52 -9.67
N ALA A 268 -6.74 22.57 -8.99
CA ALA A 268 -6.77 22.51 -7.54
C ALA A 268 -5.43 22.08 -6.93
N PHE A 269 -4.72 21.15 -7.58
CA PHE A 269 -3.40 20.67 -7.19
C PHE A 269 -2.35 21.78 -7.26
N ASP A 270 -2.31 22.52 -8.37
CA ASP A 270 -1.42 23.68 -8.55
C ASP A 270 -1.64 24.77 -7.49
N ARG A 271 -2.90 24.95 -7.06
CA ARG A 271 -3.26 25.91 -5.98
C ARG A 271 -2.87 25.43 -4.59
N ALA A 272 -2.82 24.13 -4.35
CA ALA A 272 -2.48 23.60 -3.04
C ALA A 272 -1.07 24.03 -2.64
N GLY A 273 -0.10 23.86 -3.55
CA GLY A 273 1.31 24.05 -3.26
C GLY A 273 1.81 23.14 -2.12
N GLU A 274 3.13 23.03 -1.96
CA GLU A 274 3.71 22.14 -0.95
C GLU A 274 3.45 22.62 0.49
N SER A 275 3.30 23.93 0.72
CA SER A 275 3.23 24.51 2.07
C SER A 275 1.84 24.47 2.73
N ASN A 276 0.76 24.33 1.96
CA ASN A 276 -0.62 24.32 2.50
C ASN A 276 -1.26 22.92 2.51
N THR A 277 -0.51 21.89 2.13
CA THR A 277 -1.02 20.51 2.13
C THR A 277 -0.94 19.91 3.54
N PRO A 278 -2.06 19.46 4.14
CA PRO A 278 -2.03 18.80 5.44
C PRO A 278 -1.13 17.56 5.41
N SER A 279 -0.41 17.29 6.50
CA SER A 279 0.56 16.18 6.54
C SER A 279 -0.04 14.79 6.31
N TRP A 280 -1.33 14.61 6.60
CA TRP A 280 -2.05 13.36 6.33
C TRP A 280 -2.44 13.20 4.85
N LEU A 281 -2.33 14.26 4.04
CA LEU A 281 -2.59 14.30 2.60
C LEU A 281 -1.30 14.45 1.78
N SER A 282 -0.13 14.32 2.41
CA SER A 282 1.17 14.51 1.73
C SER A 282 1.48 13.47 0.67
N TYR A 283 0.70 12.38 0.59
CA TYR A 283 0.76 11.41 -0.51
C TYR A 283 0.18 11.95 -1.82
N MET A 284 -0.59 13.05 -1.76
CA MET A 284 -1.08 13.76 -2.94
C MET A 284 0.09 14.54 -3.55
N ASP A 285 0.89 13.84 -4.34
CA ASP A 285 2.01 14.39 -5.09
C ASP A 285 1.81 14.20 -6.61
N SER A 286 2.77 14.68 -7.40
CA SER A 286 2.71 14.57 -8.85
C SER A 286 2.73 13.11 -9.35
N ALA A 287 3.33 12.18 -8.58
CA ALA A 287 3.33 10.76 -8.93
C ALA A 287 1.93 10.16 -8.76
N TYR A 288 1.25 10.51 -7.68
CA TYR A 288 -0.16 10.14 -7.46
C TYR A 288 -1.07 10.72 -8.53
N MET A 289 -0.92 12.01 -8.87
CA MET A 289 -1.67 12.65 -9.96
C MET A 289 -1.49 11.87 -11.27
N ALA A 290 -0.23 11.61 -11.66
CA ALA A 290 0.08 10.87 -12.88
C ALA A 290 -0.52 9.46 -12.88
N ALA A 291 -0.41 8.72 -11.77
CA ALA A 291 -0.99 7.38 -11.66
C ALA A 291 -2.51 7.41 -11.88
N ARG A 292 -3.20 8.38 -11.29
CA ARG A 292 -4.66 8.52 -11.41
C ARG A 292 -5.09 8.96 -12.81
N PHE A 293 -4.32 9.82 -13.48
CA PHE A 293 -4.53 10.17 -14.89
C PHE A 293 -4.38 8.93 -15.80
N ALA A 294 -3.35 8.11 -15.55
CA ALA A 294 -3.13 6.88 -16.29
C ALA A 294 -4.34 5.93 -16.19
N HIS A 295 -4.86 5.72 -14.97
CA HIS A 295 -6.08 4.93 -14.76
C HIS A 295 -7.26 5.46 -15.58
N CYS A 296 -7.53 6.77 -15.52
CA CYS A 296 -8.64 7.38 -16.26
C CYS A 296 -8.50 7.18 -17.77
N PHE A 297 -7.33 7.44 -18.35
CA PHE A 297 -7.14 7.29 -19.80
C PHE A 297 -7.17 5.84 -20.25
N ARG A 298 -6.67 4.88 -19.45
CA ARG A 298 -6.81 3.45 -19.76
C ARG A 298 -8.27 3.03 -19.78
N ASP A 299 -9.04 3.45 -18.77
CA ASP A 299 -10.45 3.06 -18.65
C ASP A 299 -11.31 3.70 -19.77
N LEU A 300 -10.87 4.84 -20.33
CA LEU A 300 -11.43 5.45 -21.54
C LEU A 300 -10.91 4.88 -22.87
N GLY A 301 -10.02 3.89 -22.86
CA GLY A 301 -9.43 3.29 -24.05
C GLY A 301 -8.33 4.13 -24.73
N GLN A 302 -7.85 5.19 -24.09
CA GLN A 302 -6.85 6.13 -24.65
C GLN A 302 -5.42 5.71 -24.25
N MET A 303 -4.97 4.55 -24.75
CA MET A 303 -3.77 3.86 -24.26
C MET A 303 -2.47 4.66 -24.39
N GLU A 304 -2.28 5.44 -25.46
CA GLU A 304 -1.07 6.27 -25.61
C GLU A 304 -0.96 7.34 -24.52
N ARG A 305 -2.07 8.01 -24.18
CA ARG A 305 -2.10 8.97 -23.07
C ARG A 305 -1.89 8.25 -21.74
N ALA A 306 -2.57 7.12 -21.55
CA ALA A 306 -2.43 6.31 -20.34
C ALA A 306 -0.97 5.89 -20.11
N ARG A 307 -0.28 5.46 -21.17
CA ARG A 307 1.13 5.04 -21.13
C ARG A 307 2.05 6.16 -20.69
N GLY A 308 1.91 7.36 -21.26
CA GLY A 308 2.74 8.51 -20.88
C GLY A 308 2.63 8.82 -19.38
N PHE A 309 1.41 8.89 -18.86
CA PHE A 309 1.19 9.12 -17.42
C PHE A 309 1.64 7.94 -16.54
N ALA A 310 1.45 6.69 -17.00
CA ALA A 310 1.90 5.51 -16.26
C ALA A 310 3.42 5.44 -16.16
N GLN A 311 4.15 5.82 -17.21
CA GLN A 311 5.61 5.93 -17.20
C GLN A 311 6.08 6.99 -16.20
N THR A 312 5.51 8.19 -16.24
CA THR A 312 5.81 9.24 -15.26
C THR A 312 5.57 8.77 -13.83
N ALA A 313 4.43 8.12 -13.56
CA ALA A 313 4.12 7.61 -12.23
C ALA A 313 5.12 6.53 -11.76
N ALA A 314 5.54 5.63 -12.65
CA ALA A 314 6.49 4.57 -12.36
C ALA A 314 7.90 5.12 -12.10
N GLU A 315 8.36 6.10 -12.88
CA GLU A 315 9.67 6.74 -12.73
C GLU A 315 9.80 7.55 -11.43
N MET A 316 8.69 8.12 -10.94
CA MET A 316 8.68 8.90 -9.70
C MET A 316 8.53 8.02 -8.44
N SER A 317 8.27 6.72 -8.60
CA SER A 317 7.97 5.81 -7.49
C SER A 317 9.24 5.20 -6.87
N ASP A 318 9.95 5.96 -6.04
CA ASP A 318 11.21 5.50 -5.43
C ASP A 318 11.07 4.91 -4.01
N THR A 319 9.92 5.03 -3.34
CA THR A 319 9.87 4.88 -1.86
C THR A 319 9.04 3.71 -1.32
N PHE A 320 7.98 3.27 -2.00
CA PHE A 320 7.06 2.25 -1.44
C PHE A 320 6.75 1.13 -2.43
N HIS A 321 7.05 -0.12 -2.03
CA HIS A 321 6.87 -1.30 -2.87
C HIS A 321 5.41 -1.49 -3.35
N ARG A 322 4.41 -1.19 -2.51
CA ARG A 322 2.98 -1.32 -2.91
C ARG A 322 2.59 -0.35 -4.02
N THR A 323 2.98 0.92 -3.88
CA THR A 323 2.69 1.96 -4.88
C THR A 323 3.45 1.69 -6.17
N GLN A 324 4.73 1.31 -6.05
CA GLN A 324 5.54 0.92 -7.20
C GLN A 324 4.92 -0.26 -7.96
N ALA A 325 4.52 -1.33 -7.27
CA ALA A 325 3.85 -2.47 -7.89
C ALA A 325 2.54 -2.04 -8.58
N SER A 326 1.73 -1.19 -7.94
CA SER A 326 0.48 -0.69 -8.53
C SER A 326 0.72 0.10 -9.82
N ASN A 327 1.70 1.01 -9.82
CA ASN A 327 2.05 1.82 -10.98
C ASN A 327 2.65 0.99 -12.11
N MET A 328 3.45 -0.02 -11.79
CA MET A 328 4.02 -0.94 -12.79
C MET A 328 2.95 -1.82 -13.44
N VAL A 329 1.95 -2.34 -12.70
CA VAL A 329 0.82 -3.06 -13.33
C VAL A 329 0.01 -2.14 -14.21
N MET A 330 -0.22 -0.90 -13.74
CA MET A 330 -0.91 0.11 -14.52
C MET A 330 -0.18 0.35 -15.86
N LEU A 331 1.15 0.50 -15.83
CA LEU A 331 1.97 0.62 -17.05
C LEU A 331 1.87 -0.64 -17.94
N ALA A 332 2.01 -1.84 -17.37
CA ALA A 332 1.89 -3.10 -18.10
C ALA A 332 0.54 -3.20 -18.83
N SER A 333 -0.55 -2.75 -18.20
CA SER A 333 -1.89 -2.77 -18.80
C SER A 333 -2.04 -1.88 -20.03
N THR A 334 -1.14 -0.91 -20.25
CA THR A 334 -1.15 -0.04 -21.45
C THR A 334 -0.50 -0.69 -22.67
N PHE A 335 0.11 -1.87 -22.52
CA PHE A 335 0.76 -2.61 -23.59
C PHE A 335 -0.05 -3.79 -24.10
N VAL A 336 -1.20 -4.10 -23.49
CA VAL A 336 -2.04 -5.27 -23.83
C VAL A 336 -2.24 -5.41 -25.34
N ASP A 337 -2.67 -4.35 -26.02
CA ASP A 337 -2.99 -4.43 -27.45
C ASP A 337 -1.77 -4.20 -28.36
N SER A 338 -0.83 -3.34 -27.95
CA SER A 338 0.27 -2.89 -28.82
C SER A 338 1.51 -3.77 -28.75
N ASP A 339 1.85 -4.27 -27.57
CA ASP A 339 3.02 -5.11 -27.30
C ASP A 339 2.76 -6.04 -26.10
N PRO A 340 1.90 -7.07 -26.27
CA PRO A 340 1.51 -7.94 -25.18
C PRO A 340 2.67 -8.72 -24.56
N ASP A 341 3.77 -8.96 -25.30
CA ASP A 341 4.96 -9.60 -24.73
C ASP A 341 5.60 -8.70 -23.68
N HIS A 342 5.78 -7.41 -24.00
CA HIS A 342 6.28 -6.44 -23.03
C HIS A 342 5.33 -6.26 -21.85
N GLY A 343 4.01 -6.29 -22.09
CA GLY A 343 3.00 -6.30 -21.04
C GLY A 343 3.14 -7.49 -20.08
N CYS A 344 3.40 -8.69 -20.60
CA CYS A 344 3.68 -9.89 -19.80
C CYS A 344 4.98 -9.74 -19.01
N ASP A 345 6.08 -9.27 -19.62
CA ASP A 345 7.37 -9.10 -18.94
C ASP A 345 7.28 -8.13 -17.75
N LEU A 346 6.58 -7.01 -17.93
CA LEU A 346 6.29 -6.09 -16.83
C LEU A 346 5.38 -6.75 -15.78
N GLY A 347 4.35 -7.48 -16.20
CA GLY A 347 3.47 -8.24 -15.30
C GLY A 347 4.23 -9.24 -14.44
N LEU A 348 5.19 -9.97 -15.00
CA LEU A 348 6.06 -10.90 -14.28
C LEU A 348 6.95 -10.18 -13.26
N THR A 349 7.51 -9.04 -13.63
CA THR A 349 8.29 -8.20 -12.72
C THR A 349 7.45 -7.73 -11.53
N VAL A 350 6.18 -7.37 -11.76
CA VAL A 350 5.24 -7.05 -10.69
C VAL A 350 4.96 -8.26 -9.83
N LEU A 351 4.72 -9.44 -10.42
CA LEU A 351 4.37 -10.64 -9.67
C LEU A 351 5.43 -10.96 -8.60
N ASP A 352 6.71 -10.80 -8.93
CA ASP A 352 7.82 -10.91 -7.97
C ASP A 352 7.73 -9.92 -6.81
N LEU A 353 7.30 -8.67 -7.07
CA LEU A 353 7.07 -7.67 -6.02
C LEU A 353 5.85 -8.04 -5.16
N VAL A 354 4.79 -8.56 -5.78
CA VAL A 354 3.52 -8.91 -5.11
C VAL A 354 3.68 -10.09 -4.15
N LEU A 355 4.56 -11.05 -4.44
CA LEU A 355 4.83 -12.18 -3.54
C LEU A 355 5.34 -11.75 -2.15
N GLY A 356 5.94 -10.55 -2.04
CA GLY A 356 6.36 -9.95 -0.77
C GLY A 356 5.31 -9.08 -0.08
N LEU A 357 4.17 -8.82 -0.73
CA LEU A 357 3.12 -7.89 -0.30
C LEU A 357 1.84 -8.64 0.09
N GLN A 358 1.17 -8.22 1.16
CA GLN A 358 -0.22 -8.63 1.44
C GLN A 358 -1.17 -7.49 1.10
N SER A 359 -1.40 -7.30 -0.19
CA SER A 359 -2.38 -6.34 -0.71
C SER A 359 -3.31 -7.00 -1.72
N GLY A 360 -4.58 -7.15 -1.34
CA GLY A 360 -5.62 -7.69 -2.20
C GLY A 360 -5.90 -6.81 -3.42
N ARG A 361 -5.71 -5.48 -3.29
CA ARG A 361 -5.86 -4.53 -4.40
C ARG A 361 -4.81 -4.71 -5.50
N VAL A 362 -3.54 -4.91 -5.13
CA VAL A 362 -2.48 -5.13 -6.13
C VAL A 362 -2.69 -6.48 -6.81
N VAL A 363 -3.14 -7.49 -6.07
CA VAL A 363 -3.58 -8.78 -6.63
C VAL A 363 -4.70 -8.60 -7.65
N GLU A 364 -5.72 -7.78 -7.36
CA GLU A 364 -6.80 -7.47 -8.32
C GLU A 364 -6.27 -6.81 -9.60
N TYR A 365 -5.30 -5.91 -9.50
CA TYR A 365 -4.69 -5.31 -10.69
C TYR A 365 -3.94 -6.34 -11.55
N VAL A 366 -3.20 -7.26 -10.92
CA VAL A 366 -2.51 -8.35 -11.66
C VAL A 366 -3.53 -9.27 -12.32
N GLN A 367 -4.62 -9.61 -11.62
CA GLN A 367 -5.72 -10.41 -12.19
C GLN A 367 -6.43 -9.69 -13.33
N ASP A 368 -6.62 -8.37 -13.24
CA ASP A 368 -7.19 -7.57 -14.33
C ASP A 368 -6.28 -7.57 -15.56
N LEU A 369 -4.96 -7.45 -15.36
CA LEU A 369 -3.98 -7.55 -16.43
C LEU A 369 -4.00 -8.95 -17.09
N ASP A 370 -3.97 -10.02 -16.30
CA ASP A 370 -4.03 -11.41 -16.79
C ASP A 370 -5.30 -11.66 -17.62
N ARG A 371 -6.45 -11.23 -17.10
CA ARG A 371 -7.73 -11.33 -17.80
C ARG A 371 -7.70 -10.57 -19.13
N ARG A 372 -7.25 -9.31 -19.14
CA ARG A 372 -7.18 -8.50 -20.37
C ARG A 372 -6.26 -9.11 -21.43
N LEU A 373 -5.09 -9.60 -21.02
CA LEU A 373 -4.14 -10.27 -21.91
C LEU A 373 -4.72 -11.57 -22.46
N THR A 374 -5.34 -12.39 -21.61
CA THR A 374 -5.96 -13.66 -22.00
C THR A 374 -7.16 -13.46 -22.93
N ASP A 375 -8.01 -12.46 -22.65
CA ASP A 375 -9.17 -12.13 -23.48
C ASP A 375 -8.74 -11.65 -24.88
N ALA A 376 -7.68 -10.82 -24.96
CA ALA A 376 -7.20 -10.26 -26.23
C ALA A 376 -6.31 -11.23 -27.02
N HIS A 377 -5.50 -12.05 -26.34
CA HIS A 377 -4.41 -12.83 -26.94
C HIS A 377 -4.30 -14.26 -26.35
N PRO A 378 -5.36 -15.08 -26.39
CA PRO A 378 -5.44 -16.36 -25.65
C PRO A 378 -4.43 -17.43 -26.12
N GLU A 379 -3.96 -17.36 -27.37
CA GLU A 379 -3.04 -18.34 -27.96
C GLU A 379 -1.57 -17.90 -27.90
N ARG A 380 -1.29 -16.69 -27.41
CA ARG A 380 0.08 -16.16 -27.39
C ARG A 380 0.87 -16.82 -26.26
N SER A 381 2.04 -17.36 -26.57
CA SER A 381 2.84 -18.15 -25.63
C SER A 381 3.23 -17.40 -24.36
N SER A 382 3.62 -16.12 -24.47
CA SER A 382 3.94 -15.25 -23.33
C SER A 382 2.74 -15.04 -22.40
N VAL A 383 1.54 -14.86 -22.97
CA VAL A 383 0.28 -14.70 -22.23
C VAL A 383 -0.09 -15.99 -21.50
N VAL A 384 0.02 -17.14 -22.17
CA VAL A 384 -0.24 -18.45 -21.55
C VAL A 384 0.71 -18.71 -20.39
N GLU A 385 2.00 -18.38 -20.55
CA GLU A 385 3.01 -18.53 -19.50
C GLU A 385 2.75 -17.56 -18.33
N PHE A 386 2.49 -16.28 -18.61
CA PHE A 386 2.14 -15.29 -17.60
C PHE A 386 0.91 -15.73 -16.80
N SER A 387 -0.17 -16.14 -17.46
CA SER A 387 -1.40 -16.61 -16.81
C SER A 387 -1.18 -17.86 -15.97
N ALA A 388 -0.31 -18.79 -16.40
CA ALA A 388 0.08 -19.94 -15.59
C ALA A 388 0.81 -19.50 -14.31
N GLN A 389 1.75 -18.56 -14.41
CA GLN A 389 2.50 -18.04 -13.26
C GLN A 389 1.62 -17.25 -12.28
N VAL A 390 0.65 -16.46 -12.79
CA VAL A 390 -0.33 -15.75 -11.97
C VAL A 390 -1.16 -16.73 -11.14
N ARG A 391 -1.69 -17.79 -11.77
CA ARG A 391 -2.45 -18.83 -11.06
C ARG A 391 -1.62 -19.58 -10.02
N GLU A 392 -0.39 -19.95 -10.36
CA GLU A 392 0.54 -20.62 -9.43
C GLU A 392 0.88 -19.74 -8.23
N SER A 393 1.21 -18.47 -8.48
CA SER A 393 1.71 -17.54 -7.46
C SER A 393 0.61 -17.00 -6.54
N LEU A 394 -0.59 -16.75 -7.08
CA LEU A 394 -1.70 -16.14 -6.34
C LEU A 394 -2.73 -17.16 -5.85
N GLY A 395 -2.62 -18.43 -6.26
CA GLY A 395 -3.49 -19.52 -5.82
C GLY A 395 -4.94 -19.38 -6.30
N VAL A 396 -5.14 -18.86 -7.51
CA VAL A 396 -6.46 -18.57 -8.12
C VAL A 396 -6.77 -19.43 -9.33
#